data_AF-A0A5J4U422-F1
#
_entry.id   AF-A0A5J4U422-F1
#
_cell.length_a   1.000
_cell.length_b   1.000
_cell.length_c   1.000
_cell.angle_alpha   90.00
_cell.angle_beta   90.00
_cell.angle_gamma   90.00
#
_symmetry.space_group_name_H-M   'P 1'
#
loop_
_entity.id
_entity.type
_entity.pdbx_description
1 polymer ?
#
loop_
_entity_poly.entity_id
_entity_poly.type
_entity_poly.pdbx_seq_one_letter_code
_entity_poly.pdbx_strand_id
1 'polypeptide(L)'
;MLQSNYSEQINGQYTKIEQLKKAKPLPKYKSIFQIQNSIKFLNISKLRKQQAYIALAEQILNIGQRKFGGESKMWSTIALYHSSFSKNNMHLTDALTNMKQAMPNILERWQVFVMMHELENKQSSSGSNQLGVTFRIRFAKASKDHELSKNYLCQAYMNLSKDNMDLERIMNLLDKAILHERESRLVFEELMKLHPNSTTLLRGFGALLRDIYRDDETALLMFNQATSIEEEQTTMTKDNSDGQSQMQKSIHSIQHIGSIGSKGSDNKSQISQEKKKKKKKNSNKSSLTLDLTQDKKNLIPGFLELIIICMAVITICLLISFIFVINTFQSSVKTVTTINDCTEIISYEYDLLLFSKYFGIREDESIEIILPTSVIITGIKFRYLEIDLSQCIPDMSAAILATETS
;
A
#
# COMPACT_ATOMS: atom_id res chain seq x y z
N MET A 1 -22.59 -83.21 -21.26
CA MET A 1 -22.24 -83.55 -19.86
C MET A 1 -20.89 -82.94 -19.52
N LEU A 2 -20.85 -81.68 -19.02
CA LEU A 2 -19.73 -81.03 -18.30
C LEU A 2 -19.90 -79.49 -18.34
N GLN A 3 -21.08 -78.98 -17.97
CA GLN A 3 -21.27 -77.52 -17.87
C GLN A 3 -22.43 -77.13 -16.94
N SER A 4 -22.65 -77.88 -15.85
CA SER A 4 -23.71 -77.55 -14.88
C SER A 4 -23.28 -77.63 -13.40
N ASN A 5 -21.98 -77.77 -13.10
CA ASN A 5 -21.50 -78.03 -11.73
C ASN A 5 -20.56 -76.96 -11.16
N TYR A 6 -20.63 -75.71 -11.64
CA TYR A 6 -19.76 -74.63 -11.15
C TYR A 6 -20.49 -73.44 -10.49
N SER A 7 -21.81 -73.49 -10.33
CA SER A 7 -22.59 -72.39 -9.74
C SER A 7 -23.06 -72.61 -8.29
N GLU A 8 -22.72 -73.74 -7.65
CA GLU A 8 -23.31 -74.10 -6.34
C GLU A 8 -22.33 -74.14 -5.15
N GLN A 9 -21.11 -73.62 -5.28
CA GLN A 9 -20.13 -73.59 -4.18
C GLN A 9 -19.64 -72.20 -3.75
N ILE A 10 -20.19 -71.11 -4.29
CA ILE A 10 -19.80 -69.74 -3.90
C ILE A 10 -20.77 -69.11 -2.87
N ASN A 11 -21.85 -69.79 -2.48
CA ASN A 11 -22.84 -69.25 -1.52
C ASN A 11 -22.65 -69.69 -0.05
N GLY A 12 -21.51 -70.32 0.29
CA GLY A 12 -21.25 -70.88 1.63
C GLY A 12 -20.46 -70.02 2.61
N GLN A 13 -19.98 -68.83 2.22
CA GLN A 13 -19.21 -67.95 3.11
C GLN A 13 -19.78 -66.52 3.16
N TYR A 14 -21.06 -66.41 3.49
CA TYR A 14 -21.54 -65.17 4.11
C TYR A 14 -21.15 -65.19 5.58
N THR A 15 -19.96 -64.62 5.77
CA THR A 15 -19.39 -64.06 6.98
C THR A 15 -20.47 -63.77 8.03
N LYS A 16 -20.40 -64.47 9.17
CA LYS A 16 -21.00 -64.01 10.43
C LYS A 16 -20.68 -62.53 10.56
N ILE A 17 -21.69 -61.68 10.40
CA ILE A 17 -21.62 -60.30 10.86
C ILE A 17 -21.56 -60.41 12.37
N GLU A 18 -20.33 -60.51 12.92
CA GLU A 18 -20.12 -60.29 14.34
C GLU A 18 -20.73 -58.92 14.64
N GLN A 19 -21.83 -58.94 15.39
CA GLN A 19 -22.47 -57.73 15.86
C GLN A 19 -21.44 -56.95 16.66
N LEU A 20 -20.82 -55.96 16.02
CA LEU A 20 -19.87 -55.05 16.65
C LEU A 20 -20.57 -54.49 17.89
N LYS A 21 -20.01 -54.80 19.07
CA LYS A 21 -20.53 -54.31 20.34
C LYS A 21 -20.70 -52.80 20.23
N LYS A 22 -21.89 -52.29 20.57
CA LYS A 22 -22.18 -50.84 20.53
C LYS A 22 -21.05 -50.08 21.22
N ALA A 23 -20.48 -49.13 20.50
CA ALA A 23 -19.35 -48.36 21.00
C ALA A 23 -19.71 -47.74 22.35
N LYS A 24 -18.80 -47.84 23.33
CA LYS A 24 -18.99 -47.18 24.62
C LYS A 24 -19.12 -45.67 24.37
N PRO A 25 -20.12 -44.99 24.96
CA PRO A 25 -20.27 -43.55 24.79
C PRO A 25 -19.02 -42.84 25.34
N LEU A 26 -18.60 -41.78 24.64
CA LEU A 26 -17.46 -40.97 25.05
C LEU A 26 -17.69 -40.36 26.43
N PRO A 27 -16.64 -40.24 27.26
CA PRO A 27 -16.75 -39.65 28.58
C PRO A 27 -17.16 -38.17 28.49
N LYS A 28 -17.96 -37.71 29.46
CA LYS A 28 -18.37 -36.31 29.55
C LYS A 28 -17.21 -35.46 30.12
N TYR A 29 -16.59 -34.65 29.26
CA TYR A 29 -15.52 -33.74 29.67
C TYR A 29 -16.06 -32.53 30.43
N LYS A 30 -15.52 -32.25 31.62
CA LYS A 30 -15.92 -31.14 32.50
C LYS A 30 -15.08 -29.88 32.29
N SER A 31 -13.85 -29.99 31.81
CA SER A 31 -12.96 -28.86 31.56
C SER A 31 -12.18 -29.01 30.25
N ILE A 32 -11.69 -27.89 29.71
CA ILE A 32 -10.81 -27.87 28.54
C ILE A 32 -9.55 -28.71 28.77
N PHE A 33 -9.00 -28.69 29.98
CA PHE A 33 -7.83 -29.50 30.33
C PHE A 33 -8.05 -31.00 30.15
N GLN A 34 -9.26 -31.50 30.45
CA GLN A 34 -9.60 -32.91 30.23
C GLN A 34 -9.66 -33.25 28.73
N ILE A 35 -10.15 -32.31 27.91
CA ILE A 35 -10.17 -32.47 26.45
C ILE A 35 -8.75 -32.49 25.91
N GLN A 36 -7.91 -31.53 26.31
CA GLN A 36 -6.49 -31.49 25.94
C GLN A 36 -5.76 -32.78 26.34
N ASN A 37 -6.01 -33.32 27.53
CA ASN A 37 -5.42 -34.59 27.95
C ASN A 37 -5.96 -35.77 27.14
N SER A 38 -7.24 -35.76 26.79
CA SER A 38 -7.85 -36.84 26.00
C SER A 38 -7.33 -36.93 24.58
N ILE A 39 -6.75 -35.86 24.01
CA ILE A 39 -6.13 -35.89 22.67
C ILE A 39 -4.62 -36.22 22.70
N LYS A 40 -3.99 -36.28 23.89
CA LYS A 40 -2.53 -36.53 24.02
C LYS A 40 -2.08 -37.90 23.49
N PHE A 41 -2.99 -38.86 23.31
CA PHE A 41 -2.62 -40.15 22.70
C PHE A 41 -2.04 -40.00 21.29
N LEU A 42 -2.35 -38.90 20.58
CA LEU A 42 -1.78 -38.57 19.27
C LEU A 42 -0.27 -38.25 19.29
N ASN A 43 0.30 -38.02 20.48
CA ASN A 43 1.75 -37.87 20.64
C ASN A 43 2.50 -39.18 20.37
N ILE A 44 1.83 -40.32 20.49
CA ILE A 44 2.40 -41.62 20.16
C ILE A 44 2.41 -41.78 18.63
N SER A 45 3.62 -41.83 18.04
CA SER A 45 3.83 -41.87 16.58
C SER A 45 3.11 -43.04 15.88
N LYS A 46 2.97 -44.18 16.56
CA LYS A 46 2.25 -45.36 16.05
C LYS A 46 0.75 -45.12 15.86
N LEU A 47 0.12 -44.39 16.79
CA LEU A 47 -1.32 -44.12 16.77
C LEU A 47 -1.67 -43.02 15.77
N ARG A 48 -0.75 -42.07 15.53
CA ARG A 48 -0.93 -40.98 14.56
C ARG A 48 -1.12 -41.47 13.11
N LYS A 49 -0.55 -42.64 12.76
CA LYS A 49 -0.63 -43.19 11.39
C LYS A 49 -1.99 -43.80 11.06
N GLN A 50 -2.79 -44.17 12.06
CA GLN A 50 -4.08 -44.81 11.80
C GLN A 50 -5.20 -43.77 11.78
N GLN A 51 -5.94 -43.73 10.66
CA GLN A 51 -7.00 -42.76 10.44
C GLN A 51 -8.13 -42.83 11.50
N ALA A 52 -8.39 -44.00 12.07
CA ALA A 52 -9.41 -44.18 13.11
C ALA A 52 -9.13 -43.35 14.37
N TYR A 53 -7.86 -43.18 14.75
CA TYR A 53 -7.47 -42.39 15.92
C TYR A 53 -7.52 -40.88 15.64
N ILE A 54 -7.28 -40.46 14.40
CA ILE A 54 -7.48 -39.07 13.95
C ILE A 54 -8.98 -38.73 14.00
N ALA A 55 -9.83 -39.60 13.44
CA ALA A 55 -11.29 -39.43 13.48
C ALA A 55 -11.84 -39.38 14.92
N LEU A 56 -11.31 -40.20 15.83
CA LEU A 56 -11.65 -40.15 17.25
C LEU A 56 -11.28 -38.80 17.88
N ALA A 57 -10.10 -38.26 17.57
CA ALA A 57 -9.67 -36.96 18.07
C ALA A 57 -10.57 -35.83 17.55
N GLU A 58 -11.00 -35.87 16.29
CA GLU A 58 -11.96 -34.90 15.74
C GLU A 58 -13.31 -34.97 16.46
N GLN A 59 -13.81 -36.17 16.76
CA GLN A 59 -15.04 -36.31 17.55
C GLN A 59 -14.91 -35.69 18.95
N ILE A 60 -13.77 -35.90 19.61
CA ILE A 60 -13.46 -35.32 20.92
C ILE A 60 -13.40 -33.79 20.83
N LEU A 61 -12.73 -33.25 19.82
CA LEU A 61 -12.63 -31.80 19.60
C LEU A 61 -13.98 -31.17 19.27
N ASN A 62 -14.82 -31.84 18.48
CA ASN A 62 -16.19 -31.38 18.16
C ASN A 62 -17.10 -31.36 19.41
N ILE A 63 -16.90 -32.29 20.34
CA ILE A 63 -17.58 -32.24 21.65
C ILE A 63 -17.08 -31.03 22.45
N GLY A 64 -15.77 -30.77 22.42
CA GLY A 64 -15.17 -29.61 23.07
C GLY A 64 -15.63 -28.28 22.50
N GLN A 65 -15.67 -28.14 21.19
CA GLN A 65 -16.10 -26.94 20.48
C GLN A 65 -17.56 -26.60 20.82
N ARG A 66 -18.46 -27.60 20.84
CA ARG A 66 -19.86 -27.39 21.21
C ARG A 66 -20.04 -26.92 22.66
N LYS A 67 -19.13 -27.29 23.56
CA LYS A 67 -19.24 -26.98 24.99
C LYS A 67 -18.45 -25.75 25.44
N PHE A 68 -17.29 -25.53 24.83
CA PHE A 68 -16.31 -24.51 25.22
C PHE A 68 -15.93 -23.58 24.05
N GLY A 69 -16.78 -23.46 23.03
CA GLY A 69 -16.52 -22.65 21.83
C GLY A 69 -16.40 -21.15 22.09
N GLY A 70 -16.77 -20.66 23.28
CA GLY A 70 -16.53 -19.27 23.70
C GLY A 70 -15.11 -19.02 24.24
N GLU A 71 -14.35 -20.06 24.58
CA GLU A 71 -13.03 -19.91 25.19
C GLU A 71 -11.90 -20.00 24.14
N SER A 72 -11.04 -18.97 24.09
CA SER A 72 -9.86 -18.93 23.20
C SER A 72 -8.96 -20.17 23.33
N LYS A 73 -8.78 -20.70 24.55
CA LYS A 73 -7.97 -21.91 24.81
C LYS A 73 -8.46 -23.15 24.06
N MET A 74 -9.77 -23.29 23.86
CA MET A 74 -10.32 -24.40 23.09
C MET A 74 -9.93 -24.27 21.61
N TRP A 75 -10.06 -23.06 21.06
CA TRP A 75 -9.66 -22.76 19.68
C TRP A 75 -8.15 -22.90 19.45
N SER A 76 -7.31 -22.50 20.42
CA SER A 76 -5.86 -22.76 20.36
C SER A 76 -5.56 -24.27 20.27
N THR A 77 -6.29 -25.09 21.03
CA THR A 77 -6.14 -26.55 21.00
C THR A 77 -6.54 -27.14 19.64
N ILE A 78 -7.65 -26.65 19.07
CA ILE A 78 -8.13 -27.04 17.73
C ILE A 78 -7.13 -26.62 16.65
N ALA A 79 -6.60 -25.40 16.72
CA ALA A 79 -5.59 -24.89 15.79
C ALA A 79 -4.31 -25.73 15.85
N LEU A 80 -3.79 -26.03 17.05
CA LEU A 80 -2.64 -26.91 17.23
C LEU A 80 -2.88 -28.30 16.64
N TYR A 81 -4.09 -28.85 16.82
CA TYR A 81 -4.47 -30.13 16.27
C TYR A 81 -4.44 -30.12 14.73
N HIS A 82 -5.08 -29.15 14.09
CA HIS A 82 -5.12 -29.08 12.63
C HIS A 82 -3.75 -28.75 12.02
N SER A 83 -2.94 -27.94 12.69
CA SER A 83 -1.56 -27.66 12.26
C SER A 83 -0.67 -28.91 12.31
N SER A 84 -0.79 -29.72 13.37
CA SER A 84 0.14 -30.83 13.63
C SER A 84 -0.28 -32.18 13.02
N PHE A 85 -1.58 -32.48 12.98
CA PHE A 85 -2.07 -33.83 12.68
C PHE A 85 -2.91 -33.90 11.41
N SER A 86 -3.96 -33.08 11.30
CA SER A 86 -4.90 -33.12 10.17
C SER A 86 -4.35 -32.41 8.92
N LYS A 87 -3.44 -31.43 9.09
CA LYS A 87 -2.88 -30.55 8.04
C LYS A 87 -3.94 -29.88 7.16
N ASN A 88 -5.15 -29.74 7.69
CA ASN A 88 -6.24 -29.10 6.99
C ASN A 88 -6.19 -27.58 7.22
N ASN A 89 -5.66 -26.86 6.24
CA ASN A 89 -5.47 -25.41 6.32
C ASN A 89 -6.79 -24.64 6.45
N MET A 90 -7.90 -25.17 5.91
CA MET A 90 -9.20 -24.49 5.97
C MET A 90 -9.73 -24.44 7.41
N HIS A 91 -9.76 -25.60 8.08
CA HIS A 91 -10.18 -25.68 9.48
C HIS A 91 -9.18 -25.02 10.44
N LEU A 92 -7.89 -25.01 10.09
CA LEU A 92 -6.90 -24.25 10.83
C LEU A 92 -7.18 -22.73 10.78
N THR A 93 -7.42 -22.18 9.59
CA THR A 93 -7.75 -20.75 9.44
C THR A 93 -9.02 -20.38 10.18
N ASP A 94 -10.06 -21.22 10.10
CA ASP A 94 -11.32 -21.03 10.84
C ASP A 94 -11.10 -21.08 12.36
N ALA A 95 -10.27 -22.01 12.85
CA ALA A 95 -9.93 -22.03 14.27
C ALA A 95 -9.17 -20.76 14.71
N LEU A 96 -8.27 -20.24 13.87
CA LEU A 96 -7.51 -19.02 14.16
C LEU A 96 -8.37 -17.75 14.12
N THR A 97 -9.35 -17.65 13.22
CA THR A 97 -10.29 -16.51 13.19
C THR A 97 -11.20 -16.50 14.42
N ASN A 98 -11.74 -17.66 14.80
CA ASN A 98 -12.53 -17.79 16.02
C ASN A 98 -11.69 -17.53 17.29
N MET A 99 -10.43 -17.95 17.29
CA MET A 99 -9.48 -17.63 18.36
C MET A 99 -9.24 -16.12 18.51
N LYS A 100 -9.18 -15.35 17.40
CA LYS A 100 -9.08 -13.88 17.44
C LYS A 100 -10.31 -13.23 18.06
N GLN A 101 -11.49 -13.77 17.78
CA GLN A 101 -12.76 -13.25 18.28
C GLN A 101 -12.97 -13.55 19.78
N ALA A 102 -12.47 -14.68 20.27
CA ALA A 102 -12.62 -15.14 21.66
C ALA A 102 -11.70 -14.43 22.69
N MET A 103 -11.25 -13.20 22.41
CA MET A 103 -10.34 -12.39 23.23
C MET A 103 -9.11 -13.15 23.75
N PRO A 104 -8.14 -13.48 22.87
CA PRO A 104 -6.98 -14.29 23.24
C PRO A 104 -6.02 -13.56 24.18
N ASN A 105 -5.37 -14.34 25.05
CA ASN A 105 -4.26 -13.87 25.89
C ASN A 105 -3.02 -13.48 25.03
N ILE A 106 -2.01 -12.86 25.62
CA ILE A 106 -0.82 -12.40 24.86
C ILE A 106 -0.07 -13.53 24.13
N LEU A 107 0.09 -14.69 24.76
CA LEU A 107 0.73 -15.87 24.15
C LEU A 107 -0.13 -16.44 23.01
N GLU A 108 -1.45 -16.45 23.20
CA GLU A 108 -2.42 -16.87 22.20
C GLU A 108 -2.44 -15.92 20.99
N ARG A 109 -2.32 -14.60 21.21
CA ARG A 109 -2.17 -13.62 20.13
C ARG A 109 -0.89 -13.87 19.32
N TRP A 110 0.21 -14.12 20.01
CA TRP A 110 1.48 -14.44 19.36
C TRP A 110 1.38 -15.76 18.57
N GLN A 111 0.74 -16.78 19.15
CA GLN A 111 0.46 -18.04 18.45
C GLN A 111 -0.36 -17.82 17.18
N VAL A 112 -1.42 -17.01 17.24
CA VAL A 112 -2.23 -16.69 16.07
C VAL A 112 -1.39 -15.99 15.00
N PHE A 113 -0.56 -15.03 15.39
CA PHE A 113 0.33 -14.33 14.46
C PHE A 113 1.29 -15.29 13.77
N VAL A 114 2.01 -16.11 14.53
CA VAL A 114 2.97 -17.08 13.98
C VAL A 114 2.29 -18.08 13.05
N MET A 115 1.15 -18.66 13.47
CA MET A 115 0.44 -19.66 12.69
C MET A 115 -0.20 -19.08 11.42
N MET A 116 -0.76 -17.86 11.46
CA MET A 116 -1.29 -17.22 10.26
C MET A 116 -0.16 -16.87 9.28
N HIS A 117 0.95 -16.32 9.78
CA HIS A 117 2.10 -15.99 8.95
C HIS A 117 2.74 -17.24 8.33
N GLU A 118 2.81 -18.35 9.08
CA GLU A 118 3.27 -19.63 8.54
C GLU A 118 2.32 -20.18 7.47
N LEU A 119 1.00 -19.99 7.63
CA LEU A 119 -0.01 -20.40 6.65
C LEU A 119 0.10 -19.58 5.36
N GLU A 120 0.31 -18.28 5.48
CA GLU A 120 0.63 -17.38 4.36
C GLU A 120 1.91 -17.84 3.66
N ASN A 121 2.97 -18.17 4.41
CA ASN A 121 4.23 -18.69 3.88
C ASN A 121 4.14 -20.11 3.27
N LYS A 122 3.24 -20.98 3.73
CA LYS A 122 3.05 -22.32 3.12
C LYS A 122 2.20 -22.27 1.87
N GLN A 123 1.19 -21.42 1.83
CA GLN A 123 0.44 -21.12 0.60
C GLN A 123 1.34 -20.45 -0.45
N SER A 124 2.41 -19.83 0.02
CA SER A 124 3.45 -19.20 -0.75
C SER A 124 4.28 -20.20 -1.60
N SER A 125 4.64 -21.37 -1.07
CA SER A 125 5.49 -22.35 -1.80
C SER A 125 4.84 -23.07 -2.99
N SER A 126 3.57 -22.78 -3.32
CA SER A 126 2.91 -23.25 -4.54
C SER A 126 2.92 -22.12 -5.58
N GLY A 127 3.97 -22.10 -6.40
CA GLY A 127 4.49 -20.97 -7.20
C GLY A 127 3.60 -20.25 -8.22
N SER A 128 2.27 -20.43 -8.20
CA SER A 128 1.33 -19.61 -8.98
C SER A 128 0.48 -18.68 -8.11
N ASN A 129 0.23 -19.02 -6.84
CA ASN A 129 -0.70 -18.27 -5.98
C ASN A 129 0.00 -17.19 -5.13
N GLN A 130 1.30 -17.33 -4.89
CA GLN A 130 2.11 -16.41 -4.08
C GLN A 130 2.33 -15.06 -4.77
N LEU A 131 2.54 -15.09 -6.08
CA LEU A 131 2.56 -13.88 -6.93
C LEU A 131 1.21 -13.16 -6.82
N GLY A 132 0.10 -13.90 -6.81
CA GLY A 132 -1.24 -13.33 -6.67
C GLY A 132 -1.51 -12.67 -5.30
N VAL A 133 -1.10 -13.31 -4.18
CA VAL A 133 -1.27 -12.71 -2.85
C VAL A 133 -0.39 -11.48 -2.68
N THR A 134 0.89 -11.57 -3.05
CA THR A 134 1.83 -10.45 -2.96
C THR A 134 1.40 -9.29 -3.86
N PHE A 135 0.95 -9.60 -5.09
CA PHE A 135 0.35 -8.63 -6.00
C PHE A 135 -0.85 -7.94 -5.35
N ARG A 136 -1.81 -8.69 -4.80
CA ARG A 136 -3.01 -8.11 -4.16
C ARG A 136 -2.66 -7.21 -2.99
N ILE A 137 -1.72 -7.60 -2.13
CA ILE A 137 -1.30 -6.79 -0.98
C ILE A 137 -0.62 -5.50 -1.44
N ARG A 138 0.35 -5.60 -2.36
CA ARG A 138 1.06 -4.43 -2.90
C ARG A 138 0.13 -3.50 -3.67
N PHE A 139 -0.76 -4.06 -4.48
CA PHE A 139 -1.77 -3.32 -5.21
C PHE A 139 -2.72 -2.59 -4.24
N ALA A 140 -3.25 -3.28 -3.23
CA ALA A 140 -4.12 -2.66 -2.23
C ALA A 140 -3.42 -1.54 -1.45
N LYS A 141 -2.12 -1.70 -1.12
CA LYS A 141 -1.30 -0.63 -0.54
C LYS A 141 -1.22 0.57 -1.48
N ALA A 142 -0.85 0.35 -2.74
CA ALA A 142 -0.73 1.43 -3.74
C ALA A 142 -2.07 2.16 -3.95
N SER A 143 -3.17 1.42 -4.09
CA SER A 143 -4.51 2.01 -4.18
C SER A 143 -4.89 2.85 -2.96
N LYS A 144 -4.56 2.37 -1.75
CA LYS A 144 -4.81 3.12 -0.52
C LYS A 144 -3.96 4.39 -0.44
N ASP A 145 -2.67 4.31 -0.78
CA ASP A 145 -1.77 5.47 -0.80
C ASP A 145 -2.23 6.50 -1.85
N HIS A 146 -2.69 6.06 -3.03
CA HIS A 146 -3.34 6.92 -4.03
C HIS A 146 -4.58 7.64 -3.46
N GLU A 147 -5.51 6.91 -2.83
CA GLU A 147 -6.71 7.52 -2.24
C GLU A 147 -6.38 8.52 -1.13
N LEU A 148 -5.39 8.22 -0.28
CA LEU A 148 -4.92 9.15 0.75
C LEU A 148 -4.35 10.42 0.14
N SER A 149 -3.48 10.30 -0.88
CA SER A 149 -2.93 11.45 -1.59
C SER A 149 -4.03 12.34 -2.16
N LYS A 150 -4.98 11.74 -2.89
CA LYS A 150 -6.14 12.43 -3.45
C LYS A 150 -6.96 13.14 -2.38
N ASN A 151 -7.22 12.48 -1.25
CA ASN A 151 -7.98 13.07 -0.15
C ASN A 151 -7.27 14.26 0.49
N TYR A 152 -5.95 14.18 0.69
CA TYR A 152 -5.17 15.31 1.20
C TYR A 152 -5.13 16.47 0.22
N LEU A 153 -4.98 16.19 -1.08
CA LEU A 153 -5.02 17.19 -2.13
C LEU A 153 -6.39 17.90 -2.17
N CYS A 154 -7.49 17.15 -2.14
CA CYS A 154 -8.83 17.70 -2.04
C CYS A 154 -9.02 18.58 -0.80
N GLN A 155 -8.52 18.14 0.36
CA GLN A 155 -8.57 18.94 1.59
C GLN A 155 -7.75 20.22 1.48
N ALA A 156 -6.57 20.19 0.85
CA ALA A 156 -5.78 21.38 0.61
C ALA A 156 -6.55 22.39 -0.26
N TYR A 157 -7.15 21.94 -1.36
CA TYR A 157 -7.99 22.79 -2.21
C TYR A 157 -9.21 23.37 -1.48
N MET A 158 -9.90 22.57 -0.66
CA MET A 158 -11.03 23.06 0.15
C MET A 158 -10.63 24.10 1.20
N ASN A 159 -9.36 24.11 1.65
CA ASN A 159 -8.86 25.14 2.56
C ASN A 159 -8.39 26.39 1.79
N LEU A 160 -7.84 26.23 0.59
CA LEU A 160 -7.52 27.35 -0.31
C LEU A 160 -8.77 28.13 -0.77
N SER A 161 -9.94 27.48 -0.80
CA SER A 161 -11.20 28.14 -1.16
C SER A 161 -11.89 28.87 0.00
N LYS A 162 -11.30 28.92 1.20
CA LYS A 162 -11.86 29.64 2.35
C LYS A 162 -11.31 31.05 2.41
N ASP A 163 -12.13 31.99 2.90
CA ASP A 163 -11.72 33.39 3.07
C ASP A 163 -10.58 33.55 4.09
N ASN A 164 -10.57 32.72 5.14
CA ASN A 164 -9.50 32.66 6.14
C ASN A 164 -8.57 31.48 5.84
N MET A 165 -7.52 31.73 5.04
CA MET A 165 -6.55 30.72 4.66
C MET A 165 -5.48 30.51 5.74
N ASP A 166 -5.38 29.28 6.24
CA ASP A 166 -4.28 28.82 7.08
C ASP A 166 -3.21 28.16 6.19
N LEU A 167 -2.22 28.95 5.78
CA LEU A 167 -1.18 28.52 4.84
C LEU A 167 -0.32 27.39 5.40
N GLU A 168 -0.01 27.41 6.70
CA GLU A 168 0.81 26.37 7.33
C GLU A 168 0.11 25.02 7.28
N ARG A 169 -1.19 24.99 7.57
CA ARG A 169 -2.00 23.78 7.45
C ARG A 169 -2.11 23.30 6.00
N ILE A 170 -2.29 24.20 5.04
CA ILE A 170 -2.39 23.86 3.62
C ILE A 170 -1.07 23.23 3.14
N MET A 171 0.08 23.82 3.47
CA MET A 171 1.39 23.28 3.12
C MET A 171 1.60 21.88 3.69
N ASN A 172 1.26 21.68 4.97
CA ASN A 172 1.33 20.35 5.60
C ASN A 172 0.44 19.28 4.92
N LEU A 173 -0.72 19.67 4.39
CA LEU A 173 -1.59 18.77 3.63
C LEU A 173 -0.99 18.43 2.26
N LEU A 174 -0.38 19.41 1.59
CA LEU A 174 0.30 19.20 0.31
C LEU A 174 1.51 18.29 0.45
N ASP A 175 2.34 18.47 1.49
CA ASP A 175 3.49 17.60 1.75
C ASP A 175 3.05 16.13 1.95
N LYS A 176 1.97 15.91 2.71
CA LYS A 176 1.40 14.57 2.89
C LYS A 176 0.86 14.00 1.58
N ALA A 177 0.22 14.83 0.75
CA ALA A 177 -0.26 14.40 -0.55
C ALA A 177 0.89 13.93 -1.46
N ILE A 178 2.00 14.69 -1.49
CA ILE A 178 3.21 14.36 -2.27
C ILE A 178 3.85 13.07 -1.77
N LEU A 179 3.98 12.88 -0.46
CA LEU A 179 4.56 11.67 0.12
C LEU A 179 3.77 10.42 -0.27
N HIS A 180 2.45 10.44 -0.12
CA HIS A 180 1.60 9.29 -0.46
C HIS A 180 1.47 9.07 -1.97
N GLU A 181 1.51 10.13 -2.78
CA GLU A 181 1.58 10.04 -4.25
C GLU A 181 2.83 9.24 -4.66
N ARG A 182 4.00 9.68 -4.18
CA ARG A 182 5.29 9.06 -4.53
C ARG A 182 5.33 7.58 -4.15
N GLU A 183 4.87 7.25 -2.95
CA GLU A 183 4.80 5.86 -2.47
C GLU A 183 3.88 4.99 -3.35
N SER A 184 2.71 5.51 -3.71
CA SER A 184 1.76 4.84 -4.60
C SER A 184 2.38 4.59 -5.98
N ARG A 185 2.99 5.62 -6.56
CA ARG A 185 3.61 5.55 -7.89
C ARG A 185 4.72 4.52 -7.96
N LEU A 186 5.64 4.51 -6.99
CA LEU A 186 6.74 3.54 -6.95
C LEU A 186 6.22 2.10 -6.96
N VAL A 187 5.22 1.80 -6.13
CA VAL A 187 4.64 0.45 -6.07
C VAL A 187 3.92 0.09 -7.37
N PHE A 188 3.17 1.02 -7.97
CA PHE A 188 2.52 0.76 -9.27
C PHE A 188 3.53 0.53 -10.39
N GLU A 189 4.60 1.33 -10.49
CA GLU A 189 5.65 1.15 -11.50
C GLU A 189 6.37 -0.20 -11.34
N GLU A 190 6.66 -0.62 -10.11
CA GLU A 190 7.20 -1.95 -9.83
C GLU A 190 6.25 -3.06 -10.28
N LEU A 191 4.96 -2.94 -9.93
CA LEU A 191 3.96 -3.93 -10.32
C LEU A 191 3.76 -3.97 -11.85
N MET A 192 3.89 -2.85 -12.55
CA MET A 192 3.76 -2.77 -14.01
C MET A 192 4.88 -3.50 -14.73
N LYS A 193 6.11 -3.48 -14.18
CA LYS A 193 7.24 -4.28 -14.70
C LYS A 193 6.98 -5.78 -14.59
N LEU A 194 6.31 -6.22 -13.52
CA LEU A 194 6.05 -7.63 -13.24
C LEU A 194 4.79 -8.15 -13.95
N HIS A 195 3.76 -7.32 -14.08
CA HIS A 195 2.43 -7.71 -14.57
C HIS A 195 1.84 -6.69 -15.55
N PRO A 196 2.45 -6.46 -16.73
CA PRO A 196 2.05 -5.39 -17.65
C PRO A 196 0.64 -5.56 -18.23
N ASN A 197 0.12 -6.79 -18.29
CA ASN A 197 -1.19 -7.09 -18.88
C ASN A 197 -2.32 -7.20 -17.84
N SER A 198 -2.07 -6.83 -16.58
CA SER A 198 -3.10 -6.88 -15.55
C SER A 198 -4.08 -5.71 -15.71
N THR A 199 -5.34 -6.02 -16.05
CA THR A 199 -6.38 -5.00 -16.32
C THR A 199 -6.67 -4.15 -15.09
N THR A 200 -6.69 -4.77 -13.91
CA THR A 200 -6.86 -4.07 -12.62
C THR A 200 -5.71 -3.09 -12.36
N LEU A 201 -4.48 -3.49 -12.68
CA LEU A 201 -3.29 -2.65 -12.51
C LEU A 201 -3.30 -1.45 -13.46
N LEU A 202 -3.57 -1.69 -14.75
CA LEU A 202 -3.68 -0.65 -15.77
C LEU A 202 -4.72 0.41 -15.39
N ARG A 203 -5.89 -0.02 -14.89
CA ARG A 203 -6.93 0.90 -14.42
C ARG A 203 -6.51 1.67 -13.17
N GLY A 204 -5.89 0.99 -12.21
CA GLY A 204 -5.41 1.62 -10.97
C GLY A 204 -4.36 2.70 -11.23
N PHE A 205 -3.38 2.40 -12.10
CA PHE A 205 -2.33 3.35 -12.45
C PHE A 205 -2.85 4.47 -13.37
N GLY A 206 -3.71 4.16 -14.34
CA GLY A 206 -4.38 5.17 -15.16
C GLY A 206 -5.21 6.16 -14.33
N ALA A 207 -5.88 5.69 -13.27
CA ALA A 207 -6.58 6.57 -12.34
C ALA A 207 -5.64 7.52 -11.59
N LEU A 208 -4.46 7.04 -11.14
CA LEU A 208 -3.44 7.89 -10.52
C LEU A 208 -2.95 8.99 -11.47
N LEU A 209 -2.64 8.62 -12.72
CA LEU A 209 -2.18 9.55 -13.75
C LEU A 209 -3.22 10.65 -14.03
N ARG A 210 -4.49 10.26 -14.16
CA ARG A 210 -5.57 11.22 -14.40
C ARG A 210 -5.83 12.13 -13.19
N ASP A 211 -5.98 11.53 -12.01
CA ASP A 211 -6.50 12.24 -10.85
C ASP A 211 -5.44 13.18 -10.22
N ILE A 212 -4.18 12.74 -10.18
CA ILE A 212 -3.05 13.49 -9.58
C ILE A 212 -2.20 14.21 -10.61
N TYR A 213 -1.78 13.51 -11.67
CA TYR A 213 -0.86 14.07 -12.67
C TYR A 213 -1.54 14.85 -13.81
N ARG A 214 -2.86 14.71 -13.96
CA ARG A 214 -3.65 15.30 -15.05
C ARG A 214 -3.17 14.86 -16.45
N ASP A 215 -2.57 13.67 -16.54
CA ASP A 215 -2.17 13.06 -17.81
C ASP A 215 -3.32 12.20 -18.36
N ASP A 216 -4.34 12.89 -18.87
CA ASP A 216 -5.58 12.29 -19.35
C ASP A 216 -5.36 11.43 -20.60
N GLU A 217 -4.41 11.79 -21.46
CA GLU A 217 -4.09 11.05 -22.70
C GLU A 217 -3.49 9.68 -22.37
N THR A 218 -2.45 9.64 -21.52
CA THR A 218 -1.83 8.38 -21.11
C THR A 218 -2.79 7.53 -20.30
N ALA A 219 -3.58 8.14 -19.42
CA ALA A 219 -4.59 7.43 -18.65
C ALA A 219 -5.65 6.77 -19.57
N LEU A 220 -6.11 7.48 -20.60
CA LEU A 220 -7.06 6.97 -21.58
C LEU A 220 -6.49 5.78 -22.36
N LEU A 221 -5.22 5.86 -22.78
CA LEU A 221 -4.53 4.74 -23.43
C LEU A 221 -4.49 3.49 -22.54
N MET A 222 -4.19 3.65 -21.25
CA MET A 222 -4.20 2.53 -20.29
C MET A 222 -5.60 1.95 -20.07
N PHE A 223 -6.64 2.79 -20.00
CA PHE A 223 -8.03 2.32 -19.89
C PHE A 223 -8.48 1.57 -21.14
N ASN A 224 -8.13 2.05 -22.33
CA ASN A 224 -8.42 1.38 -23.59
C ASN A 224 -7.70 0.03 -23.66
N GLN A 225 -6.41 -0.01 -23.31
CA GLN A 225 -5.65 -1.26 -23.28
C GLN A 225 -6.25 -2.28 -22.31
N ALA A 226 -6.66 -1.84 -21.11
CA ALA A 226 -7.34 -2.71 -20.15
C ALA A 226 -8.67 -3.26 -20.72
N THR A 227 -9.41 -2.44 -21.46
CA THR A 227 -10.68 -2.84 -22.08
C THR A 227 -10.46 -3.86 -23.20
N SER A 228 -9.47 -3.64 -24.07
CA SER A 228 -9.11 -4.60 -25.14
C SER A 228 -8.69 -5.97 -24.58
N ILE A 229 -7.94 -6.02 -23.47
CA ILE A 229 -7.54 -7.28 -22.84
C ILE A 229 -8.76 -8.06 -22.31
N GLU A 230 -9.77 -7.37 -21.74
CA GLU A 230 -10.99 -8.02 -21.25
C GLU A 230 -11.87 -8.54 -22.40
N GLU A 231 -11.96 -7.79 -23.50
CA GLU A 231 -12.64 -8.23 -24.72
C GLU A 231 -11.97 -9.48 -25.34
N GLU A 232 -10.64 -9.53 -25.36
CA GLU A 232 -9.88 -10.71 -25.81
C GLU A 232 -10.11 -11.93 -24.91
N GLN A 233 -10.15 -11.75 -23.58
CA GLN A 233 -10.41 -12.85 -22.65
C GLN A 233 -11.83 -13.42 -22.77
N THR A 234 -12.81 -12.56 -23.01
CA THR A 234 -14.22 -12.98 -23.15
C THR A 234 -14.49 -13.68 -24.48
N THR A 235 -13.82 -13.29 -25.56
CA THR A 235 -13.93 -13.94 -26.88
C THR A 235 -13.27 -15.33 -26.89
N MET A 236 -12.08 -15.48 -26.29
CA MET A 236 -11.40 -16.78 -26.14
C MET A 236 -12.22 -17.82 -25.35
N THR A 237 -13.08 -17.38 -24.44
CA THR A 237 -13.91 -18.27 -23.62
C THR A 237 -15.14 -18.80 -24.38
N LYS A 238 -15.67 -18.01 -25.34
CA LYS A 238 -16.85 -18.40 -26.13
C LYS A 238 -16.54 -19.44 -27.22
N ASP A 239 -15.34 -19.38 -27.81
CA ASP A 239 -14.95 -20.31 -28.88
C ASP A 239 -14.64 -21.74 -28.39
N ASN A 240 -14.48 -21.94 -27.07
CA ASN A 240 -14.26 -23.26 -26.46
C ASN A 240 -15.56 -23.93 -25.91
N SER A 241 -16.72 -23.28 -26.03
CA SER A 241 -17.98 -23.77 -25.42
C SER A 241 -19.02 -24.33 -26.39
N ASP A 242 -18.73 -24.46 -27.69
CA ASP A 242 -19.68 -25.02 -28.67
C ASP A 242 -19.63 -26.56 -28.81
N GLY A 243 -19.21 -27.27 -27.73
CA GLY A 243 -18.89 -28.69 -27.77
C GLY A 243 -19.62 -29.62 -26.79
N GLN A 244 -20.54 -29.17 -25.93
CA GLN A 244 -21.31 -30.11 -25.11
C GLN A 244 -22.68 -29.57 -24.66
N SER A 245 -23.71 -30.15 -25.28
CA SER A 245 -25.13 -29.92 -25.03
C SER A 245 -25.63 -30.63 -23.77
N GLN A 246 -26.61 -29.98 -23.13
CA GLN A 246 -27.81 -30.53 -22.49
C GLN A 246 -27.65 -31.64 -21.44
N MET A 247 -28.12 -31.35 -20.21
CA MET A 247 -29.30 -31.98 -19.58
C MET A 247 -29.16 -32.01 -18.04
N GLN A 248 -29.86 -31.11 -17.33
CA GLN A 248 -30.76 -31.44 -16.21
C GLN A 248 -31.31 -30.18 -15.52
N LYS A 249 -32.57 -29.89 -15.85
CA LYS A 249 -33.64 -29.47 -14.93
C LYS A 249 -33.54 -30.29 -13.62
N SER A 250 -33.82 -29.85 -12.39
CA SER A 250 -34.69 -28.75 -11.92
C SER A 250 -34.85 -28.80 -10.37
N ILE A 251 -35.41 -27.72 -9.80
CA ILE A 251 -36.28 -27.62 -8.59
C ILE A 251 -35.64 -27.40 -7.19
N HIS A 252 -35.81 -26.16 -6.68
CA HIS A 252 -36.53 -25.69 -5.45
C HIS A 252 -35.74 -24.54 -4.78
N SER A 253 -36.12 -23.27 -5.01
CA SER A 253 -37.17 -22.48 -4.34
C SER A 253 -36.75 -21.92 -2.97
N ILE A 254 -36.88 -20.60 -2.82
CA ILE A 254 -37.51 -19.84 -1.72
C ILE A 254 -36.85 -18.45 -1.57
N GLN A 255 -37.60 -17.43 -2.04
CA GLN A 255 -37.91 -16.12 -1.42
C GLN A 255 -36.77 -15.19 -0.97
N HIS A 256 -36.87 -13.86 -0.95
CA HIS A 256 -37.74 -12.79 -1.48
C HIS A 256 -37.17 -11.49 -0.85
N ILE A 257 -37.55 -10.32 -1.37
CA ILE A 257 -37.42 -8.95 -0.78
C ILE A 257 -36.09 -8.25 -1.12
N GLY A 258 -36.04 -7.10 -1.80
CA GLY A 258 -37.11 -6.17 -2.17
C GLY A 258 -36.68 -5.27 -3.34
N SER A 259 -37.64 -5.09 -4.25
CA SER A 259 -37.60 -4.19 -5.39
C SER A 259 -37.95 -2.75 -4.96
N ILE A 260 -37.54 -1.77 -5.77
CA ILE A 260 -38.33 -0.63 -6.32
C ILE A 260 -37.35 0.01 -7.35
N GLY A 261 -37.63 0.23 -8.63
CA GLY A 261 -38.87 0.17 -9.39
C GLY A 261 -39.05 1.47 -10.19
N SER A 262 -38.80 1.44 -11.52
CA SER A 262 -39.48 2.25 -12.57
C SER A 262 -38.79 1.98 -13.92
N LYS A 263 -39.35 1.19 -14.85
CA LYS A 263 -40.48 1.40 -15.79
C LYS A 263 -40.16 2.33 -16.98
N GLY A 264 -40.42 1.80 -18.18
CA GLY A 264 -40.58 2.51 -19.46
C GLY A 264 -39.87 1.77 -20.62
N SER A 265 -40.42 0.68 -21.15
CA SER A 265 -41.50 0.57 -22.17
C SER A 265 -40.98 0.52 -23.62
N ASP A 266 -41.12 -0.67 -24.20
CA ASP A 266 -41.64 -0.98 -25.55
C ASP A 266 -41.11 -0.22 -26.79
N ASN A 267 -40.42 -0.91 -27.70
CA ASN A 267 -41.08 -1.48 -28.89
C ASN A 267 -40.14 -2.26 -29.83
N LYS A 268 -40.53 -3.53 -30.05
CA LYS A 268 -40.65 -4.27 -31.33
C LYS A 268 -40.13 -3.58 -32.61
N SER A 269 -39.28 -4.27 -33.37
CA SER A 269 -39.69 -4.91 -34.63
C SER A 269 -38.58 -5.77 -35.26
N GLN A 270 -39.05 -6.74 -36.03
CA GLN A 270 -38.33 -7.78 -36.76
C GLN A 270 -37.48 -7.19 -37.89
N ILE A 271 -36.42 -7.89 -38.30
CA ILE A 271 -36.17 -8.27 -39.70
C ILE A 271 -35.06 -9.34 -39.75
N SER A 272 -35.41 -10.45 -40.36
CA SER A 272 -34.54 -11.52 -40.83
C SER A 272 -33.95 -11.16 -42.19
N GLN A 273 -32.65 -11.41 -42.43
CA GLN A 273 -32.15 -12.32 -43.49
C GLN A 273 -30.63 -12.18 -43.77
N GLU A 274 -30.06 -13.35 -44.09
CA GLU A 274 -28.96 -13.61 -45.02
C GLU A 274 -27.47 -13.44 -44.61
N LYS A 275 -26.93 -14.60 -44.20
CA LYS A 275 -25.70 -15.25 -44.68
C LYS A 275 -24.81 -14.45 -45.66
N LYS A 276 -23.57 -14.14 -45.26
CA LYS A 276 -22.40 -14.12 -46.16
C LYS A 276 -21.10 -14.62 -45.49
N LYS A 277 -20.70 -15.80 -45.96
CA LYS A 277 -19.37 -16.42 -46.14
C LYS A 277 -18.13 -15.81 -45.43
N LYS A 278 -17.55 -16.68 -44.59
CA LYS A 278 -16.11 -16.96 -44.35
C LYS A 278 -15.09 -16.13 -45.13
N LYS A 279 -14.17 -15.47 -44.40
CA LYS A 279 -12.77 -15.33 -44.82
C LYS A 279 -11.83 -15.54 -43.63
N LYS A 280 -11.17 -16.70 -43.66
CA LYS A 280 -9.98 -17.08 -42.89
C LYS A 280 -8.93 -15.97 -43.01
N LYS A 281 -8.38 -15.47 -41.91
CA LYS A 281 -7.07 -14.81 -41.90
C LYS A 281 -6.28 -15.22 -40.66
N ASN A 282 -5.04 -15.61 -40.94
CA ASN A 282 -4.10 -16.32 -40.08
C ASN A 282 -3.82 -15.61 -38.76
N SER A 283 -3.61 -16.44 -37.74
CA SER A 283 -2.85 -16.14 -36.54
C SER A 283 -1.47 -15.59 -36.89
N ASN A 284 -1.19 -14.35 -36.48
CA ASN A 284 0.18 -13.93 -36.21
C ASN A 284 0.30 -13.66 -34.72
N LYS A 285 0.95 -14.63 -34.08
CA LYS A 285 1.50 -14.59 -32.72
C LYS A 285 2.56 -13.49 -32.67
N SER A 286 2.18 -12.26 -32.35
CA SER A 286 3.15 -11.20 -32.03
C SER A 286 3.56 -11.32 -30.56
N SER A 287 4.54 -12.19 -30.36
CA SER A 287 5.50 -12.08 -29.25
C SER A 287 6.23 -10.75 -29.42
N LEU A 288 5.74 -9.69 -28.77
CA LEU A 288 6.45 -8.42 -28.69
C LEU A 288 7.54 -8.55 -27.63
N THR A 289 8.68 -9.12 -28.03
CA THR A 289 9.95 -8.74 -27.46
C THR A 289 10.18 -7.28 -27.82
N LEU A 290 10.23 -6.45 -26.80
CA LEU A 290 10.56 -5.03 -26.84
C LEU A 290 12.00 -4.89 -27.37
N ASP A 291 12.14 -4.90 -28.69
CA ASP A 291 13.40 -4.66 -29.39
C ASP A 291 13.60 -3.15 -29.49
N LEU A 292 14.24 -2.60 -28.46
CA LEU A 292 14.48 -1.16 -28.28
C LEU A 292 15.61 -0.62 -29.20
N THR A 293 15.88 -1.28 -30.33
CA THR A 293 17.09 -1.01 -31.13
C THR A 293 16.88 -0.77 -32.62
N GLN A 294 15.66 -0.84 -33.16
CA GLN A 294 15.49 -0.83 -34.63
C GLN A 294 14.61 0.26 -35.25
N ASP A 295 14.30 1.34 -34.52
CA ASP A 295 13.63 2.53 -35.08
C ASP A 295 14.59 3.70 -35.37
N LYS A 296 15.73 3.40 -36.01
CA LYS A 296 16.70 4.44 -36.44
C LYS A 296 16.60 4.87 -37.91
N LYS A 297 15.55 4.52 -38.65
CA LYS A 297 15.51 4.86 -40.09
C LYS A 297 14.30 5.63 -40.63
N ASN A 298 13.32 6.00 -39.81
CA ASN A 298 12.19 6.83 -40.29
C ASN A 298 11.78 7.94 -39.30
N LEU A 299 12.75 8.66 -38.72
CA LEU A 299 12.44 9.98 -38.15
C LEU A 299 12.60 11.04 -39.24
N ILE A 300 11.56 11.87 -39.37
CA ILE A 300 11.45 13.02 -40.27
C ILE A 300 12.81 13.77 -40.28
N PRO A 301 13.45 13.95 -41.45
CA PRO A 301 14.72 14.67 -41.54
C PRO A 301 14.50 16.10 -41.03
N GLY A 302 15.14 16.44 -39.91
CA GLY A 302 15.02 17.75 -39.23
C GLY A 302 14.60 17.67 -37.76
N PHE A 303 13.90 16.61 -37.31
CA PHE A 303 13.45 16.52 -35.91
C PHE A 303 14.61 16.26 -34.93
N LEU A 304 15.63 15.51 -35.36
CA LEU A 304 16.80 15.22 -34.53
C LEU A 304 17.68 16.46 -34.31
N GLU A 305 17.76 17.34 -35.31
CA GLU A 305 18.49 18.62 -35.21
C GLU A 305 17.78 19.58 -34.24
N LEU A 306 16.44 19.61 -34.26
CA LEU A 306 15.64 20.38 -33.30
C LEU A 306 15.88 19.91 -31.85
N ILE A 307 15.95 18.59 -31.62
CA ILE A 307 16.23 18.02 -30.30
C ILE A 307 17.64 18.42 -29.83
N ILE A 308 18.64 18.36 -30.71
CA ILE A 308 20.01 18.76 -30.37
C ILE A 308 20.07 20.24 -29.99
N ILE A 309 19.39 21.12 -30.72
CA ILE A 309 19.31 22.55 -30.39
C ILE A 309 18.62 22.77 -29.04
N CYS A 310 17.50 22.08 -28.79
CA CYS A 310 16.77 22.17 -27.53
C CYS A 310 17.64 21.72 -26.33
N MET A 311 18.36 20.60 -26.49
CA MET A 311 19.30 20.12 -25.48
C MET A 311 20.45 21.09 -25.23
N ALA A 312 20.98 21.74 -26.28
CA ALA A 312 22.02 22.76 -26.13
C ALA A 312 21.51 23.98 -25.35
N VAL A 313 20.29 24.45 -25.63
CA VAL A 313 19.67 25.58 -24.90
C VAL A 313 19.47 25.23 -23.43
N ILE A 314 18.96 24.03 -23.12
CA ILE A 314 18.80 23.57 -21.73
C ILE A 314 20.15 23.54 -21.01
N THR A 315 21.20 23.05 -21.69
CA THR A 315 22.55 22.96 -21.10
C THR A 315 23.10 24.36 -20.78
N ILE A 316 22.89 25.35 -21.66
CA ILE A 316 23.29 26.74 -21.42
C ILE A 316 22.51 27.35 -20.25
N CYS A 317 21.19 27.14 -20.17
CA CYS A 317 20.37 27.62 -19.06
C CYS A 317 20.82 27.03 -17.71
N LEU A 318 21.19 25.75 -17.68
CA LEU A 318 21.72 25.10 -16.48
C LEU A 318 23.09 25.67 -16.07
N LEU A 319 23.97 25.98 -17.04
CA LEU A 319 25.25 26.63 -16.75
C LEU A 319 25.07 28.04 -16.17
N ILE A 320 24.16 28.84 -16.73
CA ILE A 320 23.86 30.17 -16.21
C ILE A 320 23.30 30.08 -14.78
N SER A 321 22.36 29.17 -14.55
CA SER A 321 21.78 28.94 -13.22
C SER A 321 22.84 28.51 -12.20
N PHE A 322 23.78 27.65 -12.61
CA PHE A 322 24.88 27.20 -11.78
C PHE A 322 25.83 28.35 -11.41
N ILE A 323 26.20 29.21 -12.36
CA ILE A 323 27.02 30.40 -12.10
C ILE A 323 26.30 31.36 -11.13
N PHE A 324 24.99 31.55 -11.29
CA PHE A 324 24.20 32.40 -10.40
C PHE A 324 24.16 31.88 -8.97
N VAL A 325 24.00 30.57 -8.79
CA VAL A 325 24.04 29.91 -7.47
C VAL A 325 25.42 30.08 -6.82
N ILE A 326 26.52 29.87 -7.58
CA ILE A 326 27.88 30.07 -7.05
C ILE A 326 28.09 31.52 -6.61
N ASN A 327 27.65 32.48 -7.41
CA ASN A 327 27.80 33.90 -7.08
C ASN A 327 26.97 34.29 -5.84
N THR A 328 25.75 33.76 -5.73
CA THR A 328 24.88 33.94 -4.55
C THR A 328 25.52 33.33 -3.30
N PHE A 329 26.10 32.13 -3.42
CA PHE A 329 26.80 31.47 -2.34
C PHE A 329 28.04 32.26 -1.90
N GLN A 330 28.86 32.74 -2.84
CA GLN A 330 30.02 33.59 -2.51
C GLN A 330 29.61 34.90 -1.82
N SER A 331 28.48 35.48 -2.23
CA SER A 331 27.93 36.68 -1.59
C SER A 331 27.49 36.38 -0.16
N SER A 332 26.82 35.24 0.07
CA SER A 332 26.43 34.80 1.41
C SER A 332 27.62 34.55 2.34
N VAL A 333 28.73 34.00 1.83
CA VAL A 333 29.96 33.80 2.61
C VAL A 333 30.52 35.16 3.06
N LYS A 334 30.59 36.15 2.17
CA LYS A 334 31.04 37.50 2.52
C LYS A 334 30.15 38.14 3.58
N THR A 335 28.82 37.99 3.46
CA THR A 335 27.87 38.50 4.45
C THR A 335 28.09 37.85 5.82
N VAL A 336 28.27 36.53 5.88
CA VAL A 336 28.53 35.82 7.14
C VAL A 336 29.86 36.25 7.78
N THR A 337 30.92 36.42 6.99
CA THR A 337 32.21 36.93 7.50
C THR A 337 32.04 38.33 8.08
N THR A 338 31.32 39.22 7.38
CA THR A 338 31.06 40.59 7.86
C THR A 338 30.26 40.60 9.16
N ILE A 339 29.25 39.73 9.29
CA ILE A 339 28.47 39.60 10.52
C ILE A 339 29.35 39.10 11.68
N ASN A 340 30.25 38.14 11.41
CA ASN A 340 31.15 37.62 12.42
C ASN A 340 32.14 38.69 12.91
N ASP A 341 32.73 39.45 11.99
CA ASP A 341 33.63 40.56 12.32
C ASP A 341 32.91 41.65 13.15
N CYS A 342 31.67 41.99 12.79
CA CYS A 342 30.83 42.90 13.58
C CYS A 342 30.55 42.35 15.00
N THR A 343 30.30 41.05 15.11
CA THR A 343 30.03 40.40 16.40
C THR A 343 31.26 40.42 17.30
N GLU A 344 32.45 40.20 16.74
CA GLU A 344 33.71 40.31 17.47
C GLU A 344 33.94 41.74 17.97
N ILE A 345 33.71 42.76 17.14
CA ILE A 345 33.82 44.18 17.55
C ILE A 345 32.87 44.50 18.71
N ILE A 346 31.62 44.06 18.64
CA ILE A 346 30.63 44.26 19.71
C ILE A 346 31.09 43.58 21.01
N SER A 347 31.65 42.36 20.92
CA SER A 347 32.19 41.67 22.09
C SER A 347 33.33 42.46 22.73
N TYR A 348 34.26 42.98 21.93
CA TYR A 348 35.36 43.81 22.44
C TYR A 348 34.87 45.11 23.09
N GLU A 349 33.86 45.77 22.51
CA GLU A 349 33.26 46.96 23.12
C GLU A 349 32.58 46.65 24.45
N TYR A 350 31.90 45.51 24.56
CA TYR A 350 31.25 45.08 25.80
C TYR A 350 32.28 44.79 26.90
N ASP A 351 33.39 44.13 26.56
CA ASP A 351 34.49 43.89 27.49
C ASP A 351 35.10 45.22 27.96
N LEU A 352 35.35 46.17 27.05
CA LEU A 352 35.87 47.49 27.40
C LEU A 352 34.91 48.25 28.32
N LEU A 353 33.60 48.15 28.06
CA LEU A 353 32.55 48.74 28.91
C LEU A 353 32.54 48.09 30.30
N LEU A 354 32.67 46.77 30.37
CA LEU A 354 32.73 46.04 31.64
C LEU A 354 34.00 46.42 32.44
N PHE A 355 35.16 46.52 31.78
CA PHE A 355 36.41 46.96 32.40
C PHE A 355 36.31 48.40 32.92
N SER A 356 35.81 49.34 32.12
CA SER A 356 35.63 50.74 32.54
C SER A 356 34.71 50.85 33.76
N LYS A 357 33.61 50.09 33.79
CA LYS A 357 32.69 50.04 34.94
C LYS A 357 33.35 49.43 36.17
N TYR A 358 34.15 48.37 36.01
CA TYR A 358 34.90 47.76 37.11
C TYR A 358 35.92 48.73 37.74
N PHE A 359 36.65 49.50 36.92
CA PHE A 359 37.57 50.51 37.42
C PHE A 359 36.86 51.70 38.07
N GLY A 360 35.73 52.16 37.52
CA GLY A 360 34.91 53.20 38.15
C GLY A 360 34.46 52.81 39.57
N ILE A 361 33.99 51.57 39.76
CA ILE A 361 33.60 51.06 41.08
C ILE A 361 34.79 50.97 42.04
N ARG A 362 36.02 50.78 41.53
CA ARG A 362 37.23 50.67 42.35
C ARG A 362 37.81 52.04 42.73
N GLU A 363 37.58 53.08 41.93
CA GLU A 363 38.00 54.46 42.23
C GLU A 363 36.97 55.24 43.06
N ASP A 364 35.73 54.74 43.17
CA ASP A 364 34.64 55.24 44.02
C ASP A 364 34.86 55.03 45.54
N GLU A 365 36.11 55.00 45.99
CA GLU A 365 36.43 55.34 47.39
C GLU A 365 36.81 56.82 47.58
N SER A 366 36.91 57.66 46.53
CA SER A 366 37.00 59.13 46.77
C SER A 366 36.80 60.13 45.61
N ILE A 367 36.43 59.79 44.37
CA ILE A 367 36.33 60.82 43.31
C ILE A 367 35.13 60.62 42.37
N GLU A 368 34.11 61.50 42.49
CA GLU A 368 33.08 61.72 41.47
C GLU A 368 33.72 62.18 40.15
N ILE A 369 33.98 61.26 39.23
CA ILE A 369 34.34 61.58 37.85
C ILE A 369 33.09 61.48 36.99
N ILE A 370 32.55 62.65 36.63
CA ILE A 370 31.52 62.82 35.60
C ILE A 370 32.13 62.41 34.25
N LEU A 371 31.91 61.17 33.83
CA LEU A 371 32.23 60.73 32.47
C LEU A 371 31.11 61.17 31.50
N PRO A 372 31.43 61.92 30.42
CA PRO A 372 30.43 62.39 29.49
C PRO A 372 30.01 61.26 28.56
N THR A 373 28.82 60.72 28.78
CA THR A 373 28.09 59.78 27.89
C THR A 373 27.91 60.32 26.46
N SER A 374 28.18 61.60 26.21
CA SER A 374 28.08 62.23 24.89
C SER A 374 29.22 61.84 23.92
N VAL A 375 30.40 61.43 24.39
CA VAL A 375 31.52 61.09 23.49
C VAL A 375 31.36 59.70 22.87
N ILE A 376 30.81 58.75 23.61
CA ILE A 376 30.59 57.37 23.12
C ILE A 376 29.46 57.34 22.08
N ILE A 377 28.38 58.09 22.31
CA ILE A 377 27.25 58.15 21.36
C ILE A 377 27.65 58.87 20.06
N THR A 378 28.52 59.88 20.13
CA THR A 378 28.96 60.62 18.94
C THR A 378 29.97 59.85 18.10
N GLY A 379 30.83 59.03 18.72
CA GLY A 379 31.77 58.14 18.02
C GLY A 379 31.07 57.01 17.24
N ILE A 380 30.02 56.44 17.80
CA ILE A 380 29.22 55.39 17.13
C ILE A 380 28.42 55.97 15.96
N LYS A 381 27.91 57.21 16.09
CA LYS A 381 27.13 57.87 15.03
C LYS A 381 27.96 58.25 13.80
N PHE A 382 29.27 58.45 13.94
CA PHE A 382 30.16 58.81 12.82
C PHE A 382 30.64 57.60 11.99
N ARG A 383 30.73 56.38 12.57
CA ARG A 383 31.12 55.18 11.82
C ARG A 383 29.98 54.45 11.13
N TYR A 384 28.74 54.62 11.58
CA TYR A 384 27.58 53.97 10.96
C TYR A 384 27.03 54.69 9.73
N LEU A 385 27.45 55.93 9.44
CA LEU A 385 26.94 56.70 8.29
C LEU A 385 27.72 56.52 6.98
N GLU A 386 28.87 55.81 6.98
CA GLU A 386 29.69 55.59 5.78
C GLU A 386 29.53 54.18 5.18
N ILE A 387 28.73 53.32 5.79
CA ILE A 387 28.34 52.04 5.19
C ILE A 387 27.06 52.29 4.39
N ASP A 388 27.23 52.37 3.07
CA ASP A 388 26.18 52.56 2.07
C ASP A 388 25.17 51.39 2.13
N LEU A 389 24.20 51.49 3.05
CA LEU A 389 23.10 50.56 3.29
C LEU A 389 22.07 50.56 2.15
N SER A 390 22.25 51.37 1.11
CA SER A 390 21.35 51.48 -0.04
C SER A 390 21.32 50.23 -0.93
N GLN A 391 22.28 49.30 -0.78
CA GLN A 391 22.35 48.10 -1.63
C GLN A 391 21.84 46.80 -1.01
N CYS A 392 21.52 46.75 0.30
CA CYS A 392 21.24 45.45 0.93
C CYS A 392 19.78 45.13 1.25
N ILE A 393 18.84 46.07 1.46
CA ILE A 393 17.46 45.70 1.84
C ILE A 393 16.45 46.79 1.43
N PRO A 394 15.64 46.62 0.35
CA PRO A 394 14.61 47.59 -0.02
C PRO A 394 13.40 47.65 0.94
N ASP A 395 13.11 46.57 1.68
CA ASP A 395 11.80 46.40 2.34
C ASP A 395 11.74 46.76 3.84
N MET A 396 12.85 47.16 4.46
CA MET A 396 12.84 47.48 5.91
C MET A 396 12.42 48.94 6.22
N SER A 397 12.38 49.82 5.22
CA SER A 397 12.00 51.23 5.40
C SER A 397 10.53 51.41 5.81
N ALA A 398 9.66 50.43 5.56
CA ALA A 398 8.24 50.50 5.93
C ALA A 398 7.97 50.14 7.40
N ALA A 399 8.84 49.33 8.03
CA ALA A 399 8.64 48.87 9.40
C ALA A 399 9.07 49.91 10.46
N ILE A 400 10.07 50.74 10.13
CA ILE A 400 10.60 51.75 11.06
C ILE A 400 9.68 52.98 11.14
N LEU A 401 8.99 53.35 10.06
CA LEU A 401 8.03 54.47 10.07
C LEU A 401 6.73 54.19 10.86
N ALA A 402 6.43 52.92 11.18
CA ALA A 402 5.26 52.56 11.97
C ALA A 402 5.48 52.62 13.49
N THR A 403 6.73 52.70 13.95
CA THR A 403 7.06 52.69 15.39
C THR A 403 7.36 54.08 15.96
N GLU A 404 7.46 55.13 15.12
CA GLU A 404 7.63 56.52 15.58
C GLU A 404 6.31 57.28 15.81
N THR A 405 5.14 56.62 15.73
CA THR A 405 3.82 57.28 15.94
C THR A 405 2.96 56.68 17.06
N SER A 406 3.56 56.02 18.06
CA SER A 406 2.85 55.62 19.30
C SER A 406 3.55 56.07 20.56
#